data_AF-A0A973YNV8-F1
#
_entry.id   AF-A0A973YNV8-F1
#
_cell.length_a   1.000
_cell.length_b   1.000
_cell.length_c   1.000
_cell.angle_alpha   90.00
_cell.angle_beta   90.00
_cell.angle_gamma   90.00
#
_symmetry.space_group_name_H-M   'P 1'
#
loop_
_entity.id
_entity.type
_entity.pdbx_description
1 polymer ?
#
loop_
_entity_poly.entity_id
_entity_poly.type
_entity_poly.pdbx_seq_one_letter_code
_entity_poly.pdbx_strand_id
1 'polypeptide(L)'
;MLEIRDLAITFKTGGGEVKAVRDAHLTIMPGETVAIVGESGSGKSTTALAAIGLLPNNGRVSGGQILLDGEDIAHASEQRMIELRGNTIGMVPQDPMSNLNPVWKIGYQVRETLRANGRPSGPDDIAEVLSQAGLPDSKRRANQYPHEFSGGMRQRALIAIGLSCQPRLLIADEPTSALDVTVQRQILDHLDTMTTELGTSVLLITHDLGLAAERADKVVVMYQGRVVEAGPSLELLRNPQHPYTKRLVESAPSLASRRIQVAKEQGVEAADLLAPAAETVKRDSFLQIQDLRKVYKLRSGLGKATDFAAVDGVSFDVRRGTTTAIVGESGSGKSTVAKMVLQLEKPTEGRILFDGVDTSALKPAELFKFRRRV
;
A
#
# COMPACT_ATOMS: atom_id res chain seq x y z
N MET A 1 10.14 -22.48 -7.85
CA MET A 1 8.79 -22.26 -8.43
C MET A 1 8.88 -21.26 -9.57
N LEU A 2 9.23 -20.00 -9.32
CA LEU A 2 9.53 -19.02 -10.37
C LEU A 2 11.03 -18.77 -10.40
N GLU A 3 11.63 -18.73 -11.58
CA GLU A 3 13.02 -18.36 -11.76
C GLU A 3 13.18 -17.45 -12.99
N ILE A 4 13.78 -16.29 -12.78
CA ILE A 4 14.07 -15.30 -13.80
C ILE A 4 15.58 -15.27 -13.98
N ARG A 5 16.06 -15.50 -15.21
CA ARG A 5 17.48 -15.54 -15.57
C ARG A 5 17.80 -14.53 -16.65
N ASP A 6 18.76 -13.65 -16.39
CA ASP A 6 19.30 -12.68 -17.35
C ASP A 6 18.20 -11.85 -18.06
N LEU A 7 17.10 -11.56 -17.36
CA LEU A 7 15.92 -10.98 -17.99
C LEU A 7 16.20 -9.57 -18.49
N ALA A 8 15.93 -9.35 -19.77
CA ALA A 8 16.06 -8.06 -20.44
C ALA A 8 14.73 -7.65 -21.06
N ILE A 9 14.21 -6.47 -20.71
CA ILE A 9 12.95 -5.95 -21.25
C ILE A 9 13.20 -4.62 -21.94
N THR A 10 12.72 -4.50 -23.17
CA THR A 10 12.89 -3.32 -24.02
C THR A 10 11.54 -2.78 -24.45
N PHE A 11 11.37 -1.46 -24.35
CA PHE A 11 10.21 -0.73 -24.84
C PHE A 11 10.56 0.08 -26.09
N LYS A 12 9.66 0.08 -27.06
CA LYS A 12 9.68 1.01 -28.19
C LYS A 12 9.01 2.31 -27.77
N THR A 13 9.74 3.41 -27.91
CA THR A 13 9.24 4.77 -27.65
C THR A 13 9.43 5.62 -28.90
N GLY A 14 8.79 6.80 -28.96
CA GLY A 14 8.98 7.73 -30.08
C GLY A 14 10.43 8.21 -30.24
N GLY A 15 11.23 8.17 -29.17
CA GLY A 15 12.66 8.52 -29.18
C GLY A 15 13.61 7.34 -29.39
N GLY A 16 13.11 6.13 -29.66
CA GLY A 16 13.92 4.92 -29.83
C GLY A 16 13.61 3.81 -28.81
N GLU A 17 14.44 2.78 -28.81
CA GLU A 17 14.31 1.65 -27.88
C GLU A 17 14.90 1.98 -26.51
N VAL A 18 14.15 1.71 -25.44
CA VAL A 18 14.54 1.92 -24.04
C VAL A 18 14.59 0.58 -23.33
N LYS A 19 15.79 0.18 -22.88
CA LYS A 19 15.98 -1.04 -22.05
C LYS A 19 15.61 -0.73 -20.60
N ALA A 20 14.39 -1.10 -20.22
CA ALA A 20 13.80 -0.85 -18.90
C ALA A 20 14.28 -1.85 -17.83
N VAL A 21 14.55 -3.10 -18.22
CA VAL A 21 15.13 -4.12 -17.34
C VAL A 21 16.36 -4.71 -18.01
N ARG A 22 17.43 -4.87 -17.24
CA ARG A 22 18.77 -5.24 -17.70
C ARG A 22 19.31 -6.37 -16.83
N ASP A 23 19.29 -7.56 -17.42
CA ASP A 23 20.00 -8.73 -16.91
C ASP A 23 19.56 -9.03 -15.47
N ALA A 24 18.24 -9.02 -15.25
CA ALA A 24 17.65 -9.20 -13.93
C ALA A 24 17.58 -10.69 -13.57
N HIS A 25 17.96 -11.00 -12.33
CA HIS A 25 17.92 -12.35 -11.78
C HIS A 25 17.05 -12.37 -10.52
N LEU A 26 16.13 -13.32 -10.46
CA LEU A 26 15.21 -13.48 -9.33
C LEU A 26 14.80 -14.95 -9.23
N THR A 27 14.74 -15.48 -8.01
CA THR A 27 14.22 -16.83 -7.77
C THR A 27 13.20 -16.78 -6.66
N ILE A 28 12.11 -17.51 -6.80
CA ILE A 28 11.07 -17.70 -5.79
C ILE A 28 10.87 -19.21 -5.59
N MET A 29 11.15 -19.67 -4.39
CA MET A 29 10.93 -21.04 -3.95
C MET A 29 9.43 -21.26 -3.63
N PRO A 30 8.92 -22.51 -3.70
CA PRO A 30 7.55 -22.79 -3.29
C PRO A 30 7.28 -22.34 -1.85
N GLY A 31 6.20 -21.60 -1.62
CA GLY A 31 5.80 -21.04 -0.33
C GLY A 31 6.64 -19.85 0.15
N GLU A 32 7.66 -19.42 -0.60
CA GLU A 32 8.52 -18.29 -0.24
C GLU A 32 7.83 -16.96 -0.61
N THR A 33 7.93 -15.97 0.28
CA THR A 33 7.60 -14.59 -0.02
C THR A 33 8.86 -13.82 -0.39
N VAL A 34 8.91 -13.30 -1.61
CA VAL A 34 10.01 -12.48 -2.12
C VAL A 34 9.50 -11.09 -2.42
N ALA A 35 10.18 -10.07 -1.89
CA ALA A 35 9.86 -8.68 -2.16
C ALA A 35 10.82 -8.03 -3.16
N ILE A 36 10.29 -7.30 -4.15
CA ILE A 36 11.08 -6.42 -5.01
C ILE A 36 10.90 -4.97 -4.53
N VAL A 37 12.01 -4.29 -4.27
CA VAL A 37 12.05 -2.91 -3.78
C VAL A 37 12.88 -2.00 -4.66
N GLY A 38 12.57 -0.70 -4.65
CA GLY A 38 13.32 0.32 -5.39
C GLY A 38 12.47 1.53 -5.77
N GLU A 39 13.10 2.57 -6.29
CA GLU A 39 12.45 3.80 -6.72
C GLU A 39 11.42 3.56 -7.84
N SER A 40 10.54 4.55 -8.04
CA SER A 40 9.63 4.56 -9.19
C SER A 40 10.44 4.48 -10.50
N GLY A 41 9.99 3.65 -11.43
CA GLY A 41 10.69 3.45 -12.71
C GLY A 41 11.93 2.54 -12.65
N SER A 42 12.24 1.89 -11.52
CA SER A 42 13.40 0.98 -11.44
C SER A 42 13.23 -0.37 -12.15
N GLY A 43 12.02 -0.67 -12.67
CA GLY A 43 11.73 -1.90 -13.42
C GLY A 43 10.97 -2.98 -12.65
N LYS A 44 10.48 -2.71 -11.43
CA LYS A 44 9.77 -3.68 -10.57
C LYS A 44 8.49 -4.23 -11.20
N SER A 45 7.52 -3.36 -11.45
CA SER A 45 6.24 -3.72 -12.09
C SER A 45 6.45 -4.29 -13.49
N THR A 46 7.42 -3.75 -14.24
CA THR A 46 7.81 -4.28 -15.56
C THR A 46 8.27 -5.74 -15.49
N THR A 47 9.05 -6.10 -14.46
CA THR A 47 9.53 -7.47 -14.24
C THR A 47 8.37 -8.42 -13.91
N ALA A 48 7.46 -8.00 -13.03
CA ALA A 48 6.25 -8.76 -12.71
C ALA A 48 5.31 -8.94 -13.92
N LEU A 49 5.04 -7.87 -14.66
CA LEU A 49 4.18 -7.91 -15.83
C LEU A 49 4.76 -8.83 -16.91
N ALA A 50 6.08 -8.88 -17.07
CA ALA A 50 6.73 -9.84 -17.95
C ALA A 50 6.51 -11.29 -17.50
N ALA A 51 6.59 -11.57 -16.19
CA ALA A 51 6.38 -12.90 -15.63
C ALA A 51 4.95 -13.44 -15.85
N ILE A 52 3.97 -12.56 -16.05
CA ILE A 52 2.58 -12.93 -16.33
C ILE A 52 2.14 -12.58 -17.77
N GLY A 53 3.09 -12.21 -18.64
CA GLY A 53 2.84 -11.89 -20.05
C GLY A 53 1.91 -10.70 -20.28
N LEU A 54 1.84 -9.76 -19.36
CA LEU A 54 1.00 -8.55 -19.41
C LEU A 54 1.82 -7.29 -19.70
N LEU A 55 2.97 -7.41 -20.35
CA LEU A 55 3.69 -6.26 -20.87
C LEU A 55 2.80 -5.52 -21.89
N PRO A 56 2.79 -4.18 -21.90
CA PRO A 56 2.04 -3.43 -22.90
C PRO A 56 2.64 -3.67 -24.30
N ASN A 57 1.85 -3.42 -25.34
CA ASN A 57 2.18 -3.76 -26.74
C ASN A 57 3.51 -3.20 -27.26
N ASN A 58 4.02 -2.12 -26.65
CA ASN A 58 5.31 -1.54 -27.01
C ASN A 58 6.50 -2.14 -26.25
N GLY A 59 6.27 -3.00 -25.27
CA GLY A 59 7.27 -3.72 -24.49
C GLY A 59 7.43 -5.17 -24.95
N ARG A 60 8.66 -5.68 -24.91
CA ARG A 60 8.95 -7.11 -25.15
C ARG A 60 10.05 -7.62 -24.23
N VAL A 61 9.98 -8.90 -23.89
CA VAL A 61 11.16 -9.63 -23.41
C VAL A 61 12.15 -9.70 -24.56
N SER A 62 13.27 -9.01 -24.42
CA SER A 62 14.34 -8.89 -25.41
C SER A 62 15.50 -9.87 -25.18
N GLY A 63 15.50 -10.57 -24.05
CA GLY A 63 16.49 -11.59 -23.70
C GLY A 63 16.24 -12.16 -22.30
N GLY A 64 16.95 -13.25 -22.00
CA GLY A 64 16.79 -14.01 -20.75
C GLY A 64 15.64 -15.01 -20.80
N GLN A 65 15.32 -15.58 -19.65
CA GLN A 65 14.29 -16.61 -19.49
C GLN A 65 13.42 -16.34 -18.26
N ILE A 66 12.17 -16.79 -18.32
CA ILE A 66 11.25 -16.79 -17.19
C ILE A 66 10.75 -18.22 -17.05
N LEU A 67 11.28 -18.96 -16.07
CA LEU A 67 10.97 -20.35 -15.82
C LEU A 67 9.90 -20.45 -14.73
N LEU A 68 8.77 -21.07 -15.06
CA LEU A 68 7.72 -21.42 -14.10
C LEU A 68 7.68 -22.95 -13.97
N ASP A 69 8.07 -23.47 -12.82
CA ASP A 69 8.27 -24.91 -12.57
C ASP A 69 9.13 -25.62 -13.64
N GLY A 70 10.11 -24.88 -14.18
CA GLY A 70 11.03 -25.36 -15.21
C GLY A 70 10.56 -25.15 -16.65
N GLU A 71 9.31 -24.74 -16.88
CA GLU A 71 8.81 -24.34 -18.20
C GLU A 71 9.20 -22.88 -18.49
N ASP A 72 9.87 -22.62 -19.62
CA ASP A 72 10.15 -21.26 -20.06
C ASP A 72 8.90 -20.61 -20.68
N ILE A 73 8.36 -19.62 -19.97
CA ILE A 73 7.14 -18.91 -20.33
C ILE A 73 7.41 -17.51 -20.90
N ALA A 74 8.68 -17.10 -21.09
CA ALA A 74 9.02 -15.76 -21.58
C ALA A 74 8.41 -15.44 -22.96
N HIS A 75 8.20 -16.46 -23.77
CA HIS A 75 7.59 -16.38 -25.11
C HIS A 75 6.46 -17.40 -25.30
N ALA A 76 5.79 -17.79 -24.21
CA ALA A 76 4.63 -18.68 -24.28
C ALA A 76 3.53 -18.08 -25.17
N SER A 77 2.75 -18.95 -25.81
CA SER A 77 1.59 -18.52 -26.61
C SER A 77 0.53 -17.87 -25.72
N GLU A 78 -0.30 -16.99 -26.29
CA GLU A 78 -1.37 -16.36 -25.51
C GLU A 78 -2.32 -17.40 -24.91
N GLN A 79 -2.60 -18.49 -25.63
CA GLN A 79 -3.41 -19.59 -25.09
C GLN A 79 -2.77 -20.21 -23.84
N ARG A 80 -1.45 -20.46 -23.86
CA ARG A 80 -0.74 -20.97 -22.70
C ARG A 80 -0.74 -19.97 -21.55
N MET A 81 -0.56 -18.68 -21.83
CA MET A 81 -0.63 -17.63 -20.82
C MET A 81 -2.02 -17.52 -20.18
N ILE A 82 -3.09 -17.70 -20.95
CA ILE A 82 -4.48 -17.74 -20.44
C ILE A 82 -4.65 -18.90 -19.45
N GLU A 83 -4.09 -20.08 -19.73
CA GLU A 83 -4.16 -21.24 -18.81
C GLU A 83 -3.39 -20.99 -17.50
N LEU A 84 -2.26 -20.27 -17.59
CA LEU A 84 -1.42 -19.97 -16.44
C LEU A 84 -2.02 -18.87 -15.54
N ARG A 85 -2.62 -17.84 -16.13
CA ARG A 85 -3.24 -16.72 -15.39
C ARG A 85 -4.45 -17.20 -14.59
N GLY A 86 -4.58 -16.71 -13.37
CA GLY A 86 -5.65 -17.10 -12.44
C GLY A 86 -5.33 -18.41 -11.71
N ASN A 87 -5.25 -19.53 -12.44
CA ASN A 87 -5.06 -20.85 -11.84
C ASN A 87 -3.64 -21.10 -11.30
N THR A 88 -2.60 -20.62 -11.99
CA THR A 88 -1.21 -20.82 -11.56
C THR A 88 -0.61 -19.54 -10.99
N ILE A 89 -0.86 -18.41 -11.68
CA ILE A 89 -0.39 -17.09 -11.29
C ILE A 89 -1.59 -16.16 -11.06
N GLY A 90 -1.78 -15.73 -9.82
CA GLY A 90 -2.70 -14.67 -9.45
C GLY A 90 -2.02 -13.30 -9.49
N MET A 91 -2.79 -12.24 -9.67
CA MET A 91 -2.29 -10.87 -9.64
C MET A 91 -3.21 -9.96 -8.82
N VAL A 92 -2.59 -9.17 -7.95
CA VAL A 92 -3.20 -8.00 -7.30
C VAL A 92 -2.51 -6.77 -7.88
N PRO A 93 -3.17 -6.03 -8.79
CA PRO A 93 -2.57 -4.87 -9.44
C PRO A 93 -2.46 -3.67 -8.50
N GLN A 94 -1.60 -2.73 -8.87
CA GLN A 94 -1.46 -1.42 -8.23
C GLN A 94 -2.77 -0.62 -8.37
N ASP A 95 -3.18 0.09 -7.31
CA ASP A 95 -4.38 0.94 -7.24
C ASP A 95 -5.73 0.22 -7.54
N PRO A 96 -6.55 0.00 -6.50
CA PRO A 96 -7.90 -0.56 -6.66
C PRO A 96 -8.85 0.26 -7.52
N MET A 97 -8.69 1.58 -7.59
CA MET A 97 -9.63 2.44 -8.30
C MET A 97 -9.53 2.29 -9.81
N SER A 98 -8.32 2.12 -10.35
CA SER A 98 -8.10 1.95 -11.78
C SER A 98 -8.37 0.53 -12.27
N ASN A 99 -8.32 -0.47 -11.38
CA ASN A 99 -8.37 -1.88 -11.76
C ASN A 99 -9.71 -2.57 -11.49
N LEU A 100 -10.56 -2.00 -10.63
CA LEU A 100 -11.95 -2.42 -10.56
C LEU A 100 -12.77 -1.65 -11.59
N ASN A 101 -13.54 -2.37 -12.39
CA ASN A 101 -14.40 -1.71 -13.36
C ASN A 101 -15.59 -1.04 -12.63
N PRO A 102 -15.73 0.30 -12.74
CA PRO A 102 -16.67 1.07 -11.92
C PRO A 102 -18.14 0.84 -12.27
N VAL A 103 -18.44 0.31 -13.46
CA VAL A 103 -19.82 0.05 -13.92
C VAL A 103 -20.28 -1.38 -13.65
N TRP A 104 -19.41 -2.25 -13.15
CA TRP A 104 -19.77 -3.62 -12.77
C TRP A 104 -19.82 -3.77 -11.25
N LYS A 105 -20.72 -4.64 -10.79
CA LYS A 105 -20.78 -5.03 -9.38
C LYS A 105 -19.54 -5.83 -8.98
N ILE A 106 -19.15 -5.77 -7.71
CA ILE A 106 -18.01 -6.52 -7.18
C ILE A 106 -18.18 -8.02 -7.40
N GLY A 107 -19.36 -8.57 -7.12
CA GLY A 107 -19.62 -10.00 -7.32
C GLY A 107 -19.58 -10.42 -8.79
N TYR A 108 -19.86 -9.51 -9.73
CA TYR A 108 -19.71 -9.81 -11.17
C TYR A 108 -18.24 -10.04 -11.53
N GLN A 109 -17.34 -9.18 -11.04
CA GLN A 109 -15.91 -9.22 -11.35
C GLN A 109 -15.24 -10.46 -10.73
N VAL A 110 -15.64 -10.84 -9.51
CA VAL A 110 -15.21 -12.11 -8.89
C VAL A 110 -15.70 -13.31 -9.71
N ARG A 111 -16.98 -13.30 -10.10
CA ARG A 111 -17.57 -14.38 -10.91
C ARG A 111 -16.87 -14.56 -12.25
N GLU A 112 -16.49 -13.47 -12.90
CA GLU A 112 -15.77 -13.50 -14.17
C GLU A 112 -14.45 -14.27 -14.04
N THR A 113 -13.70 -13.99 -12.98
CA THR A 113 -12.42 -14.66 -12.69
C THR A 113 -12.62 -16.16 -12.45
N LEU A 114 -13.59 -16.52 -11.60
CA LEU A 114 -13.93 -17.92 -11.31
C LEU A 114 -14.35 -18.67 -12.59
N ARG A 115 -15.24 -18.06 -13.38
CA ARG A 115 -15.76 -18.65 -14.61
C ARG A 115 -14.67 -18.82 -15.67
N ALA A 116 -13.81 -17.83 -15.84
CA ALA A 116 -12.69 -17.88 -16.80
C ALA A 116 -11.72 -19.02 -16.48
N ASN A 117 -11.63 -19.41 -15.21
CA ASN A 117 -10.74 -20.46 -14.72
C ASN A 117 -11.45 -21.80 -14.44
N GLY A 118 -12.71 -21.96 -14.88
CA GLY A 118 -13.47 -23.21 -14.71
C GLY A 118 -13.83 -23.55 -13.27
N ARG A 119 -13.88 -22.56 -12.37
CA ARG A 119 -14.26 -22.73 -10.96
C ARG A 119 -15.77 -22.53 -10.77
N PRO A 120 -16.37 -23.13 -9.71
CA PRO A 120 -17.73 -22.79 -9.28
C PRO A 120 -17.88 -21.28 -9.10
N SER A 121 -18.95 -20.73 -9.66
CA SER A 121 -19.13 -19.27 -9.77
C SER A 121 -20.57 -18.84 -9.42
N GLY A 122 -21.22 -19.62 -8.56
CA GLY A 122 -22.54 -19.33 -8.01
C GLY A 122 -22.51 -18.21 -6.97
N PRO A 123 -23.68 -17.70 -6.55
CA PRO A 123 -23.76 -16.63 -5.55
C PRO A 123 -23.09 -16.97 -4.22
N ASP A 124 -23.13 -18.24 -3.80
CA ASP A 124 -22.49 -18.68 -2.56
C ASP A 124 -20.96 -18.79 -2.71
N ASP A 125 -20.45 -19.28 -3.85
CA ASP A 125 -19.01 -19.32 -4.14
C ASP A 125 -18.39 -17.91 -4.16
N ILE A 126 -19.09 -16.96 -4.78
CA ILE A 126 -18.68 -15.55 -4.81
C ILE A 126 -18.65 -14.96 -3.40
N ALA A 127 -19.66 -15.26 -2.59
CA ALA A 127 -19.73 -14.77 -1.23
C ALA A 127 -18.64 -15.39 -0.34
N GLU A 128 -18.30 -16.65 -0.57
CA GLU A 128 -17.21 -17.33 0.13
C GLU A 128 -15.87 -16.66 -0.18
N VAL A 129 -15.55 -16.44 -1.46
CA VAL A 129 -14.31 -15.76 -1.90
C VAL A 129 -14.18 -14.36 -1.28
N LEU A 130 -15.25 -13.57 -1.30
CA LEU A 130 -15.25 -12.25 -0.66
C LEU A 130 -15.10 -12.34 0.87
N SER A 131 -15.70 -13.36 1.49
CA SER A 131 -15.64 -13.57 2.93
C SER A 131 -14.23 -13.96 3.37
N GLN A 132 -13.57 -14.85 2.61
CA GLN A 132 -12.17 -15.23 2.82
C GLN A 132 -11.22 -14.04 2.71
N ALA A 133 -11.53 -13.05 1.85
CA ALA A 133 -10.78 -11.78 1.77
C ALA A 133 -11.10 -10.79 2.91
N GLY A 134 -11.92 -11.19 3.89
CA GLY A 134 -12.27 -10.38 5.05
C GLY A 134 -13.33 -9.31 4.77
N LEU A 135 -14.21 -9.52 3.78
CA LEU A 135 -15.37 -8.65 3.56
C LEU A 135 -16.59 -9.17 4.36
N PRO A 136 -17.03 -8.48 5.43
CA PRO A 136 -18.24 -8.86 6.15
C PRO A 136 -19.48 -8.64 5.26
N ASP A 137 -20.56 -9.36 5.56
CA ASP A 137 -21.81 -9.35 4.78
C ASP A 137 -21.61 -9.64 3.28
N SER A 138 -20.73 -10.59 2.95
CA SER A 138 -20.25 -10.82 1.58
C SER A 138 -21.35 -10.96 0.52
N LYS A 139 -22.49 -11.59 0.84
CA LYS A 139 -23.65 -11.67 -0.07
C LYS A 139 -24.22 -10.29 -0.44
N ARG A 140 -24.30 -9.38 0.54
CA ARG A 140 -24.73 -8.00 0.32
C ARG A 140 -23.66 -7.22 -0.43
N ARG A 141 -22.40 -7.35 -0.02
CA ARG A 141 -21.24 -6.66 -0.62
C ARG A 141 -21.03 -7.02 -2.09
N ALA A 142 -21.28 -8.27 -2.47
CA ALA A 142 -21.23 -8.73 -3.86
C ALA A 142 -22.15 -7.93 -4.80
N ASN A 143 -23.23 -7.36 -4.28
CA ASN A 143 -24.19 -6.59 -5.07
C ASN A 143 -23.85 -5.10 -5.22
N GLN A 144 -22.80 -4.63 -4.55
CA GLN A 144 -22.37 -3.24 -4.58
C GLN A 144 -21.38 -2.97 -5.72
N TYR A 145 -21.27 -1.71 -6.09
CA TYR A 145 -20.28 -1.19 -7.04
C TYR A 145 -19.01 -0.72 -6.32
N PRO A 146 -17.87 -0.63 -7.03
CA PRO A 146 -16.61 -0.16 -6.45
C PRO A 146 -16.71 1.21 -5.76
N HIS A 147 -17.49 2.14 -6.31
CA HIS A 147 -17.64 3.48 -5.72
C HIS A 147 -18.34 3.48 -4.34
N GLU A 148 -19.03 2.40 -3.99
CA GLU A 148 -19.67 2.21 -2.68
C GLU A 148 -18.74 1.59 -1.63
N PHE A 149 -17.55 1.13 -2.03
CA PHE A 149 -16.54 0.54 -1.14
C PHE A 149 -15.54 1.59 -0.63
N SER A 150 -15.06 1.41 0.60
CA SER A 150 -13.87 2.12 1.10
C SER A 150 -12.61 1.63 0.37
N GLY A 151 -11.50 2.38 0.45
CA GLY A 151 -10.23 1.98 -0.16
C GLY A 151 -9.79 0.58 0.28
N GLY A 152 -9.82 0.29 1.59
CA GLY A 152 -9.49 -1.04 2.11
C GLY A 152 -10.43 -2.13 1.63
N MET A 153 -11.73 -1.86 1.50
CA MET A 153 -12.68 -2.84 0.95
C MET A 153 -12.41 -3.13 -0.54
N ARG A 154 -12.04 -2.12 -1.34
CA ARG A 154 -11.67 -2.32 -2.75
C ARG A 154 -10.41 -3.16 -2.86
N GLN A 155 -9.43 -2.90 -2.00
CA GLN A 155 -8.21 -3.71 -1.93
C GLN A 155 -8.51 -5.16 -1.57
N ARG A 156 -9.36 -5.40 -0.55
CA ARG A 156 -9.82 -6.76 -0.22
C ARG A 156 -10.51 -7.43 -1.39
N ALA A 157 -11.34 -6.71 -2.14
CA ALA A 157 -11.98 -7.27 -3.34
C ALA A 157 -10.96 -7.67 -4.43
N LEU A 158 -9.91 -6.87 -4.65
CA LEU A 158 -8.83 -7.24 -5.57
C LEU A 158 -8.02 -8.44 -5.08
N ILE A 159 -7.71 -8.51 -3.79
CA ILE A 159 -7.04 -9.67 -3.18
C ILE A 159 -7.92 -10.92 -3.36
N ALA A 160 -9.23 -10.80 -3.13
CA ALA A 160 -10.19 -11.87 -3.35
C ALA A 160 -10.14 -12.37 -4.81
N ILE A 161 -10.14 -11.45 -5.78
CA ILE A 161 -10.02 -11.78 -7.20
C ILE A 161 -8.69 -12.50 -7.49
N GLY A 162 -7.56 -11.95 -7.03
CA GLY A 162 -6.24 -12.50 -7.27
C GLY A 162 -6.01 -13.90 -6.67
N LEU A 163 -6.66 -14.19 -5.54
CA LEU A 163 -6.55 -15.48 -4.84
C LEU A 163 -7.73 -16.44 -5.11
N SER A 164 -8.78 -16.00 -5.82
CA SER A 164 -10.03 -16.75 -6.01
C SER A 164 -9.85 -18.14 -6.62
N CYS A 165 -8.80 -18.32 -7.43
CA CYS A 165 -8.49 -19.59 -8.07
C CYS A 165 -7.38 -20.39 -7.37
N GLN A 166 -6.99 -20.00 -6.16
CA GLN A 166 -5.92 -20.62 -5.35
C GLN A 166 -4.61 -20.79 -6.13
N PRO A 167 -4.02 -19.68 -6.60
CA PRO A 167 -2.82 -19.73 -7.42
C PRO A 167 -1.61 -20.23 -6.61
N ARG A 168 -0.62 -20.78 -7.33
CA ARG A 168 0.66 -21.19 -6.74
C ARG A 168 1.61 -20.02 -6.51
N LEU A 169 1.49 -18.98 -7.35
CA LEU A 169 2.19 -17.71 -7.23
C LEU A 169 1.19 -16.57 -7.20
N LEU A 170 1.29 -15.67 -6.22
CA LEU A 170 0.60 -14.40 -6.22
C LEU A 170 1.59 -13.26 -6.48
N ILE A 171 1.36 -12.47 -7.53
CA ILE A 171 2.06 -11.21 -7.77
C ILE A 171 1.24 -10.08 -7.15
N ALA A 172 1.77 -9.40 -6.15
CA ALA A 172 1.11 -8.29 -5.49
C ALA A 172 1.89 -6.98 -5.76
N ASP A 173 1.37 -6.15 -6.67
CA ASP A 173 2.02 -4.90 -7.08
C ASP A 173 1.51 -3.71 -6.28
N GLU A 174 2.32 -3.23 -5.35
CA GLU A 174 1.99 -2.18 -4.38
C GLU A 174 0.57 -2.34 -3.78
N PRO A 175 0.26 -3.49 -3.16
CA PRO A 175 -1.10 -3.87 -2.74
C PRO A 175 -1.65 -3.00 -1.60
N THR A 176 -0.88 -2.04 -1.12
CA THR A 176 -1.24 -1.14 -0.03
C THR A 176 -1.02 0.32 -0.39
N SER A 177 -0.66 0.60 -1.65
CA SER A 177 -0.58 1.97 -2.15
C SER A 177 -1.93 2.69 -1.96
N ALA A 178 -1.88 3.97 -1.57
CA ALA A 178 -3.05 4.82 -1.29
C ALA A 178 -3.93 4.46 -0.07
N LEU A 179 -3.53 3.51 0.78
CA LEU A 179 -4.20 3.21 2.06
C LEU A 179 -3.48 3.86 3.25
N ASP A 180 -4.21 4.14 4.33
CA ASP A 180 -3.60 4.60 5.58
C ASP A 180 -2.83 3.47 6.28
N VAL A 181 -1.79 3.82 7.05
CA VAL A 181 -0.82 2.86 7.63
C VAL A 181 -1.49 1.75 8.44
N THR A 182 -2.57 2.05 9.16
CA THR A 182 -3.31 1.04 9.95
C THR A 182 -4.00 0.05 9.03
N VAL A 183 -4.73 0.54 8.02
CA VAL A 183 -5.39 -0.33 7.03
C VAL A 183 -4.36 -1.10 6.20
N GLN A 184 -3.23 -0.49 5.81
CA GLN A 184 -2.15 -1.17 5.11
C GLN A 184 -1.68 -2.42 5.88
N ARG A 185 -1.42 -2.26 7.18
CA ARG A 185 -1.00 -3.37 8.04
C ARG A 185 -2.06 -4.47 8.09
N GLN A 186 -3.31 -4.12 8.33
CA GLN A 186 -4.42 -5.08 8.36
C GLN A 186 -4.59 -5.84 7.04
N ILE A 187 -4.40 -5.17 5.91
CA ILE A 187 -4.47 -5.79 4.58
C ILE A 187 -3.32 -6.77 4.37
N LEU A 188 -2.11 -6.42 4.78
CA LEU A 188 -0.94 -7.29 4.63
C LEU A 188 -0.96 -8.47 5.60
N ASP A 189 -1.39 -8.26 6.85
CA ASP A 189 -1.61 -9.35 7.82
C ASP A 189 -2.61 -10.36 7.28
N HIS A 190 -3.69 -9.85 6.67
CA HIS A 190 -4.72 -10.68 6.06
C HIS A 190 -4.19 -11.43 4.83
N LEU A 191 -3.45 -10.73 3.96
CA LEU A 191 -2.84 -11.33 2.77
C LEU A 191 -1.90 -12.47 3.15
N ASP A 192 -1.02 -12.23 4.12
CA ASP A 192 -0.04 -13.18 4.64
C ASP A 192 -0.71 -14.44 5.23
N THR A 193 -1.78 -14.23 5.99
CA THR A 193 -2.59 -15.33 6.54
C THR A 193 -3.16 -16.20 5.40
N MET A 194 -3.82 -15.57 4.42
CA MET A 194 -4.41 -16.30 3.30
C MET A 194 -3.36 -17.04 2.47
N THR A 195 -2.23 -16.41 2.15
CA THR A 195 -1.19 -17.04 1.33
C THR A 195 -0.51 -18.18 2.06
N THR A 196 -0.31 -18.05 3.38
CA THR A 196 0.22 -19.12 4.22
C THR A 196 -0.73 -20.32 4.27
N GLU A 197 -2.03 -20.10 4.50
CA GLU A 197 -3.03 -21.17 4.53
C GLU A 197 -3.16 -21.90 3.19
N LEU A 198 -3.01 -21.18 2.08
CA LEU A 198 -3.07 -21.74 0.72
C LEU A 198 -1.74 -22.36 0.24
N GLY A 199 -0.63 -22.12 0.95
CA GLY A 199 0.71 -22.47 0.47
C GLY A 199 1.12 -21.71 -0.79
N THR A 200 0.52 -20.54 -1.03
CA THR A 200 0.79 -19.67 -2.18
C THR A 200 2.09 -18.91 -1.96
N SER A 201 3.03 -19.01 -2.89
CA SER A 201 4.24 -18.18 -2.86
C SER A 201 3.91 -16.77 -3.32
N VAL A 202 4.64 -15.76 -2.83
CA VAL A 202 4.28 -14.35 -3.06
C VAL A 202 5.45 -13.59 -3.66
N LEU A 203 5.18 -12.88 -4.77
CA LEU A 203 6.04 -11.82 -5.27
C LEU A 203 5.43 -10.47 -4.87
N LEU A 204 5.95 -9.87 -3.81
CA LEU A 204 5.51 -8.57 -3.31
C LEU A 204 6.32 -7.46 -3.98
N ILE A 205 5.67 -6.47 -4.59
CA ILE A 205 6.35 -5.28 -5.10
C ILE A 205 5.95 -4.10 -4.23
N THR A 206 6.95 -3.38 -3.75
CA THR A 206 6.75 -2.18 -2.94
C THR A 206 7.91 -1.22 -3.12
N HIS A 207 7.69 0.06 -2.81
CA HIS A 207 8.77 1.03 -2.66
C HIS A 207 9.24 1.16 -1.19
N ASP A 208 8.53 0.57 -0.23
CA ASP A 208 8.87 0.60 1.19
C ASP A 208 9.74 -0.61 1.57
N LEU A 209 11.02 -0.35 1.80
CA LEU A 209 11.99 -1.36 2.22
C LEU A 209 11.70 -1.92 3.63
N GLY A 210 11.18 -1.11 4.55
CA GLY A 210 10.84 -1.56 5.90
C GLY A 210 9.65 -2.51 5.91
N LEU A 211 8.65 -2.23 5.08
CA LEU A 211 7.54 -3.13 4.83
C LEU A 211 8.00 -4.44 4.17
N ALA A 212 8.79 -4.33 3.09
CA ALA A 212 9.31 -5.50 2.39
C ALA A 212 10.05 -6.45 3.34
N ALA A 213 10.91 -5.90 4.19
CA ALA A 213 11.68 -6.70 5.12
C ALA A 213 10.88 -7.23 6.33
N GLU A 214 9.69 -6.70 6.60
CA GLU A 214 8.76 -7.29 7.58
C GLU A 214 8.02 -8.51 7.01
N ARG A 215 7.70 -8.46 5.72
CA ARG A 215 6.73 -9.35 5.09
C ARG A 215 7.35 -10.43 4.22
N ALA A 216 8.59 -10.27 3.79
CA ALA A 216 9.25 -11.21 2.90
C ALA A 216 10.35 -11.99 3.61
N ASP A 217 10.59 -13.20 3.12
CA ASP A 217 11.76 -14.01 3.48
C ASP A 217 13.03 -13.45 2.82
N LYS A 218 12.88 -12.98 1.57
CA LYS A 218 13.96 -12.44 0.73
C LYS A 218 13.56 -11.10 0.13
N VAL A 219 14.51 -10.15 0.11
CA VAL A 219 14.35 -8.86 -0.57
C VAL A 219 15.30 -8.79 -1.77
N VAL A 220 14.79 -8.24 -2.87
CA VAL A 220 15.51 -7.96 -4.11
C VAL A 220 15.42 -6.46 -4.39
N VAL A 221 16.56 -5.78 -4.38
CA VAL A 221 16.66 -4.35 -4.62
C VAL A 221 16.92 -4.11 -6.09
N MET A 222 16.01 -3.38 -6.73
CA MET A 222 16.13 -2.93 -8.12
C MET A 222 16.48 -1.45 -8.20
N TYR A 223 17.47 -1.12 -9.03
CA TYR A 223 17.87 0.24 -9.34
C TYR A 223 18.21 0.35 -10.83
N GLN A 224 17.62 1.35 -11.52
CA GLN A 224 17.86 1.63 -12.94
C GLN A 224 17.75 0.39 -13.85
N GLY A 225 16.75 -0.45 -13.60
CA GLY A 225 16.49 -1.65 -14.39
C GLY A 225 17.36 -2.86 -14.04
N ARG A 226 18.25 -2.77 -13.06
CA ARG A 226 19.11 -3.88 -12.62
C ARG A 226 18.73 -4.33 -11.22
N VAL A 227 18.87 -5.63 -10.96
CA VAL A 227 18.95 -6.14 -9.59
C VAL A 227 20.35 -5.80 -9.07
N VAL A 228 20.41 -4.95 -8.04
CA VAL A 228 21.69 -4.46 -7.49
C VAL A 228 22.10 -5.17 -6.21
N GLU A 229 21.14 -5.75 -5.49
CA GLU A 229 21.36 -6.52 -4.27
C GLU A 229 20.18 -7.44 -4.02
N ALA A 230 20.41 -8.65 -3.54
CA ALA A 230 19.37 -9.60 -3.17
C ALA A 230 19.87 -10.47 -2.02
N GLY A 231 18.99 -10.76 -1.06
CA GLY A 231 19.35 -11.60 0.07
C GLY A 231 18.24 -11.70 1.11
N PRO A 232 18.48 -12.46 2.20
CA PRO A 232 17.54 -12.57 3.31
C PRO A 232 17.15 -11.19 3.83
N SER A 233 15.85 -10.98 4.04
CA SER A 233 15.28 -9.67 4.37
C SER A 233 15.98 -8.98 5.55
N LEU A 234 16.22 -9.73 6.62
CA LEU A 234 16.85 -9.20 7.84
C LEU A 234 18.33 -8.87 7.63
N GLU A 235 19.04 -9.66 6.82
CA GLU A 235 20.45 -9.42 6.52
C GLU A 235 20.63 -8.18 5.66
N LEU A 236 19.79 -8.01 4.63
CA LEU A 236 19.82 -6.86 3.73
C LEU A 236 19.54 -5.55 4.48
N LEU A 237 18.66 -5.56 5.49
CA LEU A 237 18.45 -4.40 6.36
C LEU A 237 19.62 -4.09 7.29
N ARG A 238 20.27 -5.13 7.83
CA ARG A 238 21.32 -4.99 8.84
C ARG A 238 22.67 -4.64 8.24
N ASN A 239 23.02 -5.31 7.14
CA ASN A 239 24.32 -5.22 6.50
C ASN A 239 24.19 -5.04 4.98
N PRO A 240 23.51 -3.98 4.50
CA PRO A 240 23.41 -3.70 3.07
C PRO A 240 24.80 -3.45 2.49
N GLN A 241 25.13 -4.12 1.38
CA GLN A 241 26.41 -3.98 0.70
C GLN A 241 26.39 -2.87 -0.36
N HIS A 242 25.33 -2.81 -1.16
CA HIS A 242 25.27 -1.90 -2.30
C HIS A 242 25.01 -0.45 -1.84
N PRO A 243 25.72 0.56 -2.40
CA PRO A 243 25.58 1.96 -1.97
C PRO A 243 24.14 2.51 -2.04
N TYR A 244 23.37 2.09 -3.04
CA TYR A 244 21.96 2.47 -3.15
C TYR A 244 21.11 1.84 -2.04
N THR A 245 21.33 0.57 -1.71
CA THR A 245 20.63 -0.10 -0.61
C THR A 245 20.94 0.54 0.73
N LYS A 246 22.22 0.92 0.97
CA LYS A 246 22.63 1.68 2.16
C LYS A 246 21.83 2.96 2.30
N ARG A 247 21.71 3.74 1.23
CA ARG A 247 20.90 4.98 1.22
C ARG A 247 19.43 4.73 1.48
N LEU A 248 18.84 3.67 0.89
CA LEU A 248 17.44 3.31 1.15
C LEU A 248 17.21 2.98 2.62
N VAL A 249 18.12 2.20 3.23
CA VAL A 249 18.04 1.84 4.65
C VAL A 249 18.21 3.06 5.56
N GLU A 250 19.16 3.95 5.24
CA GLU A 250 19.39 5.20 5.99
C GLU A 250 18.24 6.19 5.88
N SER A 251 17.54 6.20 4.74
CA SER A 251 16.47 7.16 4.45
C SER A 251 15.10 6.78 5.01
N ALA A 252 14.96 5.60 5.64
CA ALA A 252 13.66 5.13 6.13
C ALA A 252 13.53 5.30 7.67
N PRO A 253 12.70 6.25 8.16
CA PRO A 253 12.50 6.48 9.59
C PRO A 253 11.91 5.29 10.34
N SER A 254 11.07 4.49 9.66
CA SER A 254 10.49 3.25 10.17
C SER A 254 11.53 2.14 10.41
N LEU A 255 12.68 2.20 9.73
CA LEU A 255 13.81 1.30 9.95
C LEU A 255 14.67 1.75 11.14
N ALA A 256 14.73 3.05 11.43
CA ALA A 256 15.42 3.57 12.62
C ALA A 256 14.74 3.12 13.92
N SER A 257 13.41 3.19 14.00
CA SER A 257 12.64 2.67 15.15
C SER A 257 12.75 1.15 15.30
N ARG A 258 12.83 0.41 14.18
CA ARG A 258 12.99 -1.05 14.17
C ARG A 258 14.40 -1.50 14.55
N ARG A 259 15.45 -0.79 14.11
CA ARG A 259 16.82 -0.97 14.61
C ARG A 259 16.87 -0.84 16.13
N ILE A 260 16.12 0.13 16.69
CA ILE A 260 16.01 0.34 18.14
C ILE A 260 15.22 -0.80 18.82
N GLN A 261 14.11 -1.29 18.25
CA GLN A 261 13.34 -2.40 18.81
C GLN A 261 14.12 -3.72 18.81
N VAL A 262 14.75 -4.06 17.68
CA VAL A 262 15.53 -5.29 17.52
C VAL A 262 16.81 -5.26 18.39
N ALA A 263 17.44 -4.09 18.53
CA ALA A 263 18.56 -3.90 19.46
C ALA A 263 18.13 -4.09 20.92
N LYS A 264 16.93 -3.61 21.29
CA LYS A 264 16.35 -3.80 22.63
C LYS A 264 15.99 -5.25 22.94
N GLU A 265 15.41 -5.98 21.98
CA GLU A 265 15.08 -7.40 22.12
C GLU A 265 16.32 -8.29 22.36
N GLN A 266 17.50 -7.81 21.98
CA GLN A 266 18.78 -8.52 22.13
C GLN A 266 19.69 -7.91 23.23
N GLY A 267 19.15 -7.01 24.07
CA GLY A 267 19.87 -6.49 25.24
C GLY A 267 20.99 -5.47 24.94
N VAL A 268 20.99 -4.86 23.76
CA VAL A 268 21.94 -3.79 23.40
C VAL A 268 21.36 -2.45 23.88
N GLU A 269 22.11 -1.74 24.74
CA GLU A 269 21.67 -0.44 25.26
C GLU A 269 21.51 0.59 24.13
N ALA A 270 20.26 0.97 23.87
CA ALA A 270 19.87 1.96 22.87
C ALA A 270 20.12 3.40 23.34
N ALA A 271 21.32 3.69 23.85
CA ALA A 271 21.71 5.02 24.29
C ALA A 271 22.33 5.87 23.17
N ASP A 272 23.00 5.26 22.19
CA ASP A 272 23.82 5.99 21.20
C ASP A 272 23.17 6.22 19.82
N LEU A 273 21.88 5.89 19.64
CA LEU A 273 21.20 6.01 18.33
C LEU A 273 20.12 7.10 18.26
N LEU A 274 20.00 7.91 19.31
CA LEU A 274 19.23 9.15 19.24
C LEU A 274 20.20 10.28 18.89
N ALA A 275 20.00 10.93 17.74
CA ALA A 275 20.49 12.30 17.55
C ALA A 275 20.13 13.11 18.80
N PRO A 276 21.03 13.99 19.29
CA PRO A 276 20.96 14.53 20.64
C PRO A 276 19.56 15.07 20.88
N ALA A 277 18.92 14.59 21.95
CA ALA A 277 17.71 15.18 22.46
C ALA A 277 17.98 16.68 22.57
N ALA A 278 17.44 17.44 21.62
CA ALA A 278 17.59 18.88 21.59
C ALA A 278 17.13 19.35 22.97
N GLU A 279 18.04 20.03 23.66
CA GLU A 279 17.81 20.62 24.96
C GLU A 279 16.41 21.24 24.99
N THR A 280 15.70 20.97 26.08
CA THR A 280 14.39 21.51 26.41
C THR A 280 14.46 23.03 26.60
N VAL A 281 14.70 23.75 25.51
CA VAL A 281 14.29 25.14 25.38
C VAL A 281 12.76 25.09 25.36
N LYS A 282 12.12 25.73 26.35
CA LYS A 282 10.67 26.02 26.32
C LYS A 282 10.38 26.81 25.05
N ARG A 283 10.10 26.12 23.95
CA ARG A 283 9.61 26.74 22.72
C ARG A 283 8.12 26.96 22.89
N ASP A 284 7.69 28.20 22.74
CA ASP A 284 6.28 28.59 22.78
C ASP A 284 5.45 27.74 21.79
N SER A 285 4.34 27.18 22.27
CA SER A 285 3.33 26.56 21.41
C SER A 285 2.64 27.66 20.61
N PHE A 286 2.73 27.62 19.28
CA PHE A 286 2.12 28.66 18.44
C PHE A 286 0.69 28.32 18.02
N LEU A 287 0.32 27.04 18.03
CA LEU A 287 -1.04 26.57 17.79
C LEU A 287 -1.47 25.70 18.96
N GLN A 288 -2.62 25.99 19.54
CA GLN A 288 -3.23 25.21 20.63
C GLN A 288 -4.67 24.89 20.25
N ILE A 289 -5.02 23.61 20.34
CA ILE A 289 -6.36 23.10 20.06
C ILE A 289 -6.90 22.51 21.34
N GLN A 290 -8.09 22.97 21.74
CA GLN A 290 -8.70 22.65 23.03
C GLN A 290 -10.14 22.16 22.81
N ASP A 291 -10.38 20.91 23.19
CA ASP A 291 -11.66 20.20 23.20
C ASP A 291 -12.47 20.37 21.92
N LEU A 292 -11.76 20.28 20.78
CA LEU A 292 -12.32 20.56 19.48
C LEU A 292 -13.33 19.49 19.09
N ARG A 293 -14.56 19.92 18.77
CA ARG A 293 -15.67 19.04 18.43
C ARG A 293 -16.39 19.52 17.18
N LYS A 294 -16.78 18.57 16.32
CA LYS A 294 -17.57 18.82 15.12
C LYS A 294 -18.66 17.77 14.95
N VAL A 295 -19.91 18.21 14.97
CA VAL A 295 -21.10 17.38 14.77
C VAL A 295 -21.82 17.81 13.49
N TYR A 296 -22.09 16.86 12.60
CA TYR A 296 -22.93 17.05 11.42
C TYR A 296 -24.30 16.42 11.63
N LYS A 297 -25.36 17.08 11.15
CA LYS A 297 -26.71 16.50 11.10
C LYS A 297 -26.89 15.75 9.78
N LEU A 298 -26.84 14.42 9.82
CA LEU A 298 -27.11 13.59 8.65
C LEU A 298 -28.61 13.34 8.55
N ARG A 299 -29.18 13.52 7.34
CA ARG A 299 -30.55 13.09 7.07
C ARG A 299 -30.58 11.57 6.92
N SER A 300 -31.29 10.90 7.82
CA SER A 300 -31.72 9.52 7.63
C SER A 300 -33.13 9.50 7.05
N GLY A 301 -33.48 8.47 6.27
CA GLY A 301 -34.81 8.34 5.65
C GLY A 301 -35.95 8.41 6.67
N LEU A 302 -37.16 8.80 6.21
CA LEU A 302 -38.35 9.08 7.04
C LEU A 302 -38.19 10.24 8.03
N GLY A 303 -37.49 11.32 7.64
CA GLY A 303 -37.53 12.60 8.35
C GLY A 303 -36.76 12.67 9.68
N LYS A 304 -35.99 11.62 10.02
CA LYS A 304 -35.13 11.62 11.22
C LYS A 304 -33.73 12.12 10.87
N ALA A 305 -33.21 13.08 11.62
CA ALA A 305 -31.80 13.47 11.54
C ALA A 305 -31.01 12.72 12.62
N THR A 306 -29.87 12.14 12.26
CA THR A 306 -28.90 11.58 13.21
C THR A 306 -27.68 12.48 13.30
N ASP A 307 -27.22 12.72 14.52
CA ASP A 307 -26.01 13.48 14.78
C ASP A 307 -24.79 12.57 14.55
N PHE A 308 -23.85 13.02 13.75
CA PHE A 308 -22.58 12.35 13.49
C PHE A 308 -21.43 13.23 13.97
N ALA A 309 -20.77 12.81 15.05
CA ALA A 309 -19.57 13.46 15.57
C ALA A 309 -18.37 13.06 14.69
N ALA A 310 -17.94 13.99 13.82
CA ALA A 310 -16.78 13.79 12.96
C ALA A 310 -15.45 14.08 13.66
N VAL A 311 -15.48 14.90 14.73
CA VAL A 311 -14.37 15.15 15.65
C VAL A 311 -14.99 15.25 17.03
N ASP A 312 -14.42 14.56 18.03
CA ASP A 312 -14.98 14.48 19.38
C ASP A 312 -13.89 14.70 20.44
N GLY A 313 -13.80 15.92 20.98
CA GLY A 313 -12.92 16.24 22.10
C GLY A 313 -11.42 16.20 21.81
N VAL A 314 -10.98 16.70 20.65
CA VAL A 314 -9.56 16.68 20.27
C VAL A 314 -8.81 17.87 20.89
N SER A 315 -7.71 17.58 21.62
CA SER A 315 -6.85 18.58 22.26
C SER A 315 -5.37 18.29 21.99
N PHE A 316 -4.62 19.25 21.44
CA PHE A 316 -3.16 19.16 21.25
C PHE A 316 -2.52 20.52 20.93
N ASP A 317 -1.19 20.59 21.08
CA ASP A 317 -0.39 21.78 20.76
C ASP A 317 0.62 21.52 19.64
N VAL A 318 0.95 22.57 18.87
CA VAL A 318 2.06 22.58 17.92
C VAL A 318 3.11 23.59 18.35
N ARG A 319 4.34 23.10 18.55
CA ARG A 319 5.48 23.91 18.98
C ARG A 319 6.20 24.53 17.79
N ARG A 320 6.75 25.74 17.98
CA ARG A 320 7.55 26.39 16.94
C ARG A 320 8.77 25.55 16.56
N GLY A 321 9.03 25.44 15.26
CA GLY A 321 10.17 24.70 14.73
C GLY A 321 10.07 23.18 14.92
N THR A 322 8.85 22.65 15.08
CA THR A 322 8.58 21.21 15.13
C THR A 322 7.53 20.85 14.08
N THR A 323 7.55 19.60 13.63
CA THR A 323 6.50 19.02 12.79
C THR A 323 5.61 18.14 13.64
N THR A 324 4.33 18.50 13.77
CA THR A 324 3.32 17.66 14.42
C THR A 324 2.52 16.93 13.35
N ALA A 325 2.43 15.60 13.46
CA ALA A 325 1.63 14.77 12.56
C ALA A 325 0.34 14.30 13.26
N ILE A 326 -0.80 14.40 12.57
CA ILE A 326 -2.07 13.82 13.00
C ILE A 326 -2.32 12.55 12.18
N VAL A 327 -2.36 11.40 12.85
CA VAL A 327 -2.48 10.08 12.22
C VAL A 327 -3.76 9.38 12.71
N GLY A 328 -4.38 8.58 11.85
CA GLY A 328 -5.62 7.85 12.14
C GLY A 328 -6.23 7.27 10.85
N GLU A 329 -7.24 6.43 10.99
CA GLU A 329 -7.91 5.74 9.87
C GLU A 329 -8.67 6.70 8.94
N SER A 330 -8.91 6.31 7.68
CA SER A 330 -9.79 7.09 6.79
C SER A 330 -11.16 7.35 7.44
N GLY A 331 -11.60 8.60 7.49
CA GLY A 331 -12.84 9.00 8.17
C GLY A 331 -12.70 9.38 9.65
N SER A 332 -11.52 9.21 10.27
CA SER A 332 -11.27 9.53 11.69
C SER A 332 -11.27 11.03 12.06
N GLY A 333 -11.67 11.93 11.15
CA GLY A 333 -11.75 13.36 11.43
C GLY A 333 -10.48 14.20 11.17
N LYS A 334 -9.36 13.61 10.71
CA LYS A 334 -8.09 14.35 10.45
C LYS A 334 -8.27 15.59 9.57
N SER A 335 -8.88 15.41 8.40
CA SER A 335 -9.11 16.50 7.45
C SER A 335 -10.11 17.51 7.99
N THR A 336 -11.04 17.09 8.85
CA THR A 336 -12.00 17.96 9.53
C THR A 336 -11.29 18.84 10.56
N VAL A 337 -10.39 18.28 11.36
CA VAL A 337 -9.50 19.04 12.27
C VAL A 337 -8.67 20.04 11.48
N ALA A 338 -8.02 19.63 10.40
CA ALA A 338 -7.20 20.52 9.57
C ALA A 338 -8.03 21.68 8.98
N LYS A 339 -9.23 21.41 8.47
CA LYS A 339 -10.16 22.44 7.95
C LYS A 339 -10.60 23.41 9.05
N MET A 340 -10.84 22.93 10.27
CA MET A 340 -11.19 23.79 11.40
C MET A 340 -10.02 24.69 11.81
N VAL A 341 -8.80 24.14 11.87
CA VAL A 341 -7.58 24.91 12.14
C VAL A 341 -7.37 26.03 11.10
N LEU A 342 -7.61 25.73 9.83
CA LEU A 342 -7.51 26.69 8.72
C LEU A 342 -8.71 27.67 8.64
N GLN A 343 -9.65 27.58 9.57
CA GLN A 343 -10.89 28.36 9.57
C GLN A 343 -11.67 28.23 8.23
N LEU A 344 -11.58 27.06 7.58
CA LEU A 344 -12.39 26.69 6.42
C LEU A 344 -13.73 26.09 6.86
N GLU A 345 -13.78 25.60 8.09
CA GLU A 345 -14.96 25.03 8.70
C GLU A 345 -15.07 25.46 10.16
N LYS A 346 -16.28 25.78 10.64
CA LYS A 346 -16.48 26.17 12.03
C LYS A 346 -16.60 24.94 12.93
N PRO A 347 -15.92 24.89 14.08
CA PRO A 347 -16.18 23.88 15.10
C PRO A 347 -17.60 24.02 15.66
N THR A 348 -18.15 22.91 16.14
CA THR A 348 -19.39 22.90 16.93
C THR A 348 -19.09 23.33 18.37
N GLU A 349 -18.00 22.82 18.95
CA GLU A 349 -17.48 23.18 20.28
C GLU A 349 -15.94 23.19 20.26
N GLY A 350 -15.33 23.75 21.31
CA GLY A 350 -13.88 23.86 21.46
C GLY A 350 -13.29 25.15 20.88
N ARG A 351 -11.98 25.31 21.07
CA ARG A 351 -11.23 26.53 20.72
C ARG A 351 -9.93 26.21 19.99
N ILE A 352 -9.53 27.14 19.12
CA ILE A 352 -8.26 27.07 18.38
C ILE A 352 -7.53 28.38 18.62
N LEU A 353 -6.42 28.34 19.35
CA LEU A 353 -5.58 29.49 19.62
C LEU A 353 -4.37 29.48 18.70
N PHE A 354 -4.12 30.60 18.03
CA PHE A 354 -2.91 30.82 17.24
C PHE A 354 -2.15 32.03 17.79
N ASP A 355 -0.90 31.84 18.17
CA ASP A 355 -0.09 32.83 18.91
C ASP A 355 -0.83 33.39 20.15
N GLY A 356 -1.57 32.52 20.85
CA GLY A 356 -2.39 32.89 22.01
C GLY A 356 -3.71 33.60 21.68
N VAL A 357 -4.01 33.85 20.40
CA VAL A 357 -5.27 34.49 19.96
C VAL A 357 -6.29 33.44 19.54
N ASP A 358 -7.48 33.47 20.14
CA ASP A 358 -8.58 32.60 19.75
C ASP A 358 -9.08 32.96 18.34
N THR A 359 -8.92 32.03 17.42
CA THR A 359 -9.23 32.20 16.00
C THR A 359 -10.74 32.21 15.71
N SER A 360 -11.57 31.75 16.65
CA SER A 360 -13.04 31.78 16.53
C SER A 360 -13.63 33.19 16.60
N ALA A 361 -12.88 34.15 17.17
CA ALA A 361 -13.30 35.54 17.37
C ALA A 361 -12.81 36.51 16.28
N LEU A 362 -12.09 36.03 15.26
CA LEU A 362 -11.47 36.88 14.24
C LEU A 362 -12.51 37.47 13.28
N LYS A 363 -12.41 38.78 13.02
CA LYS A 363 -13.23 39.47 12.01
C LYS A 363 -12.79 39.09 10.58
N PRO A 364 -13.63 39.24 9.54
CA PRO A 364 -13.29 38.83 8.17
C PRO A 364 -11.95 39.36 7.62
N ALA A 365 -11.60 40.61 7.95
CA ALA A 365 -10.33 41.22 7.55
C ALA A 365 -9.11 40.62 8.29
N GLU A 366 -9.29 40.17 9.52
CA GLU A 366 -8.27 39.53 10.35
C GLU A 366 -8.07 38.05 9.97
N LEU A 367 -9.16 37.38 9.59
CA LEU A 367 -9.15 36.03 8.99
C LEU A 367 -8.29 35.97 7.72
N PHE A 368 -8.36 37.01 6.88
CA PHE A 368 -7.52 37.08 5.67
C PHE A 368 -6.03 37.23 6.00
N LYS A 369 -5.69 38.04 7.02
CA LYS A 369 -4.31 38.16 7.52
C LYS A 369 -3.82 36.88 8.18
N PHE A 370 -4.67 36.21 8.94
CA PHE A 370 -4.40 34.91 9.56
C PHE A 370 -4.08 33.85 8.50
N ARG A 371 -4.91 33.70 7.46
CA ARG A 371 -4.69 32.73 6.37
C ARG A 371 -3.42 32.95 5.55
N ARG A 372 -2.81 34.15 5.59
CA ARG A 372 -1.49 34.39 4.97
C ARG A 372 -0.32 33.96 5.85
N ARG A 373 -0.54 33.74 7.14
CA ARG A 373 0.46 33.37 8.14
C ARG A 373 0.48 31.87 8.47
N VAL A 374 -0.58 31.14 8.10
CA VAL A 374 -0.80 29.71 8.40
C VAL A 374 -0.63 28.86 7.17
#